data_AF-A0A925BRF0-F1
#
_entry.id   AF-A0A925BRF0-F1
#
_cell.length_a   1.000
_cell.length_b   1.000
_cell.length_c   1.000
_cell.angle_alpha   90.00
_cell.angle_beta   90.00
_cell.angle_gamma   90.00
#
_symmetry.space_group_name_H-M   'P 1'
#
loop_
_entity.id
_entity.type
_entity.pdbx_description
1 polymer ?
#
loop_
_entity_poly.entity_id
_entity_poly.type
_entity_poly.pdbx_seq_one_letter_code
_entity_poly.pdbx_strand_id
1 'polypeptide(L)'
;MSSRDTLNRMNDRLAESMGVRPESGNTNLAPQPAAKDIGRRPLRNAGKLAIHQIQPDSHQPRTEFDPDGIERLAQSIRDKGQLSAIHVRWSESQGKWLIIAGERRYRAAV
;
A
#
# COMPACT_ATOMS: atom_id res chain seq x y z
N MET A 1 14.64 3.88 55.69
CA MET A 1 14.27 2.97 54.59
C MET A 1 13.24 1.99 55.15
N SER A 2 12.03 1.97 54.60
CA SER A 2 10.85 1.35 55.22
C SER A 2 10.80 -0.16 54.95
N SER A 3 10.62 -0.97 56.01
CA SER A 3 10.49 -2.44 55.93
C SER A 3 9.30 -2.93 55.10
N ARG A 4 8.38 -2.03 54.73
CA ARG A 4 7.27 -2.32 53.79
C ARG A 4 7.73 -2.41 52.33
N ASP A 5 8.71 -1.60 51.92
CA ASP A 5 9.23 -1.58 50.54
C ASP A 5 10.05 -2.82 50.18
N THR A 6 10.64 -3.47 51.19
CA THR A 6 11.39 -4.73 51.02
C THR A 6 10.46 -5.92 50.82
N LEU A 7 9.28 -5.91 51.47
CA LEU A 7 8.29 -6.98 51.37
C LEU A 7 7.54 -6.95 50.02
N ASN A 8 7.17 -5.77 49.52
CA ASN A 8 6.55 -5.65 48.20
C ASN A 8 7.47 -6.19 47.10
N ARG A 9 8.78 -5.87 47.14
CA ARG A 9 9.77 -6.41 46.18
C ARG A 9 9.92 -7.93 46.24
N MET A 10 9.76 -8.54 47.42
CA MET A 10 9.80 -10.00 47.55
C MET A 10 8.53 -10.63 46.99
N ASN A 11 7.37 -10.00 47.19
CA ASN A 11 6.09 -10.49 46.71
C ASN A 11 6.00 -10.46 45.17
N ASP A 12 6.50 -9.40 44.53
CA ASP A 12 6.56 -9.31 43.06
C ASP A 12 7.44 -10.41 42.44
N ARG A 13 8.59 -10.70 43.07
CA ARG A 13 9.50 -11.77 42.62
C ARG A 13 8.91 -13.17 42.80
N LEU A 14 8.09 -13.38 43.83
CA LEU A 14 7.38 -14.64 44.04
C LEU A 14 6.27 -14.85 43.01
N ALA A 15 5.52 -13.80 42.65
CA ALA A 15 4.50 -13.87 41.61
C ALA A 15 5.09 -14.22 40.23
N GLU A 16 6.25 -13.63 39.90
CA GLU A 16 7.00 -13.92 38.67
C GLU A 16 7.49 -15.38 38.64
N SER A 17 7.96 -15.90 39.78
CA SER A 17 8.40 -17.30 39.91
C SER A 17 7.27 -18.34 39.86
N MET A 18 6.00 -17.93 40.09
CA MET A 18 4.83 -18.81 39.97
C MET A 18 4.17 -18.77 38.58
N GLY A 19 4.80 -18.09 37.61
CA GLY A 19 4.28 -17.99 36.24
C GLY A 19 3.03 -17.11 36.12
N VAL A 20 2.70 -16.35 37.16
CA VAL A 20 1.62 -15.36 37.14
C VAL A 20 2.17 -14.11 36.49
N ARG A 21 2.13 -14.09 35.16
CA ARG A 21 2.47 -12.91 34.37
C ARG A 21 1.19 -12.09 34.25
N PRO A 22 1.08 -10.89 34.87
CA PRO A 22 -0.08 -10.03 34.65
C PRO A 22 -0.15 -9.70 33.16
N GLU A 23 -1.12 -10.33 32.49
CA GLU A 23 -1.57 -9.98 31.15
C GLU A 23 -1.94 -8.48 31.14
N SER A 24 -1.54 -7.66 30.18
CA SER A 24 -1.54 -7.85 28.74
C SER A 24 -0.43 -7.00 28.11
N GLY A 25 0.67 -7.64 27.70
CA GLY A 25 1.57 -6.98 26.76
C GLY A 25 0.81 -6.81 25.45
N ASN A 26 0.53 -5.57 25.04
CA ASN A 26 0.07 -5.27 23.70
C ASN A 26 1.01 -5.99 22.73
N THR A 27 0.55 -7.08 22.13
CA THR A 27 1.26 -7.71 21.04
C THR A 27 1.31 -6.65 19.96
N ASN A 28 2.48 -6.01 19.82
CA ASN A 28 2.76 -5.11 18.73
C ASN A 28 2.77 -5.99 17.47
N LEU A 29 1.58 -6.20 16.89
CA LEU A 29 1.45 -6.84 15.60
C LEU A 29 2.39 -6.08 14.66
N ALA A 30 3.18 -6.83 13.90
CA ALA A 30 4.06 -6.26 12.89
C ALA A 30 3.36 -5.13 12.12
N PRO A 31 4.07 -4.07 11.71
CA PRO A 31 3.45 -2.94 11.02
C PRO A 31 2.65 -3.47 9.84
N GLN A 32 1.32 -3.34 9.90
CA GLN A 32 0.47 -3.71 8.79
C GLN A 32 0.85 -2.79 7.62
N PRO A 33 1.19 -3.33 6.44
CA PRO A 33 1.48 -2.51 5.29
C PRO A 33 0.25 -1.63 5.00
N ALA A 34 0.46 -0.33 4.77
CA ALA A 34 -0.63 0.56 4.43
C ALA A 34 -1.30 0.07 3.13
N ALA A 35 -2.61 0.30 2.99
CA ALA A 35 -3.37 -0.15 1.81
C ALA A 35 -2.75 0.30 0.47
N LYS A 36 -2.07 1.46 0.46
CA LYS A 36 -1.33 2.02 -0.69
C LYS A 36 -0.09 1.22 -1.11
N ASP A 37 0.46 0.39 -0.22
CA ASP A 37 1.72 -0.35 -0.44
C ASP A 37 1.46 -1.80 -0.86
N ILE A 38 0.21 -2.28 -0.75
CA ILE A 38 -0.20 -3.60 -1.22
C ILE A 38 0.05 -3.67 -2.73
N GLY A 39 0.89 -4.59 -3.20
CA GLY A 39 1.17 -4.77 -4.63
C GLY A 39 1.99 -3.66 -5.30
N ARG A 40 2.47 -2.66 -4.53
CA ARG A 40 3.38 -1.64 -5.03
C ARG A 40 4.83 -2.10 -4.83
N ARG A 41 5.62 -2.10 -5.90
CA ARG A 41 7.07 -2.26 -5.81
C ARG A 41 7.76 -0.92 -6.09
N PRO A 42 8.34 -0.26 -5.08
CA PRO A 42 9.01 1.03 -5.28
C PRO A 42 10.24 0.88 -6.17
N LEU A 43 10.43 1.82 -7.08
CA LEU A 43 11.66 2.09 -7.83
C LEU A 43 12.12 3.51 -7.46
N ARG A 44 13.36 3.87 -7.79
CA ARG A 44 13.94 5.18 -7.41
C ARG A 44 13.04 6.37 -7.78
N ASN A 45 12.46 6.38 -8.98
CA ASN A 45 11.68 7.50 -9.52
C ASN A 45 10.28 7.08 -10.01
N ALA A 46 9.91 5.82 -9.84
CA ALA A 46 8.65 5.23 -10.32
C ALA A 46 8.25 4.06 -9.42
N GLY A 47 7.12 3.42 -9.68
CA GLY A 47 6.74 2.18 -9.00
C GLY A 47 6.11 1.21 -9.98
N LYS A 48 6.24 -0.09 -9.70
CA LYS A 48 5.34 -1.08 -10.31
C LYS A 48 4.10 -1.16 -9.43
N LEU A 49 2.93 -1.09 -10.05
CA LEU A 49 1.64 -1.16 -9.40
C LEU A 49 0.80 -2.18 -10.16
N ALA A 50 0.01 -2.97 -9.45
CA ALA A 50 -0.87 -3.92 -10.09
C ALA A 50 -2.05 -3.18 -10.77
N ILE A 51 -2.37 -3.58 -12.00
CA ILE A 51 -3.38 -2.91 -12.85
C ILE A 51 -4.75 -2.86 -12.16
N HIS A 52 -5.13 -3.91 -11.41
CA HIS A 52 -6.41 -3.99 -10.69
C HIS A 52 -6.58 -2.96 -9.55
N GLN A 53 -5.48 -2.33 -9.11
CA GLN A 53 -5.51 -1.29 -8.07
C GLN A 53 -5.68 0.11 -8.66
N ILE A 54 -5.64 0.21 -10.00
CA ILE A 54 -5.75 1.47 -10.73
C ILE A 54 -7.18 1.61 -11.22
N GLN A 55 -7.74 2.81 -11.11
CA GLN A 55 -9.07 3.14 -11.59
C GLN A 55 -9.02 4.46 -12.38
N PRO A 56 -9.62 4.50 -13.59
CA PRO A 56 -9.72 5.75 -14.35
C PRO A 56 -10.66 6.73 -13.63
N ASP A 57 -10.29 8.01 -13.63
CA ASP A 57 -11.18 9.07 -13.13
C ASP A 57 -12.28 9.33 -14.16
N SER A 58 -13.53 9.23 -13.72
CA SER A 58 -14.72 9.45 -14.56
C SER A 58 -14.96 10.93 -14.89
N HIS A 59 -14.29 11.85 -14.20
CA HIS A 59 -14.41 13.30 -14.43
C HIS A 59 -13.45 13.82 -15.51
N GLN A 60 -12.73 12.94 -16.21
CA GLN A 60 -11.83 13.33 -17.29
C GLN A 60 -12.66 13.83 -18.49
N PRO A 61 -12.40 15.06 -19.00
CA PRO A 61 -13.20 15.64 -20.08
C PRO A 61 -13.00 14.94 -21.44
N ARG A 62 -11.94 14.14 -21.58
CA ARG A 62 -11.65 13.40 -22.81
C ARG A 62 -12.08 11.94 -22.67
N THR A 63 -13.20 11.63 -23.29
CA THR A 63 -13.81 10.28 -23.29
C THR A 63 -13.66 9.57 -24.64
N GLU A 64 -13.48 10.33 -25.72
CA GLU A 64 -13.31 9.79 -27.07
C GLU A 64 -11.85 9.39 -27.33
N PHE A 65 -11.65 8.10 -27.59
CA PHE A 65 -10.38 7.53 -27.99
C PHE A 65 -10.56 6.70 -29.25
N ASP A 66 -9.65 6.90 -30.21
CA ASP A 66 -9.58 6.09 -31.43
C ASP A 66 -9.09 4.66 -31.08
N PRO A 67 -9.91 3.61 -31.28
CA PRO A 67 -9.55 2.23 -30.95
C PRO A 67 -8.30 1.76 -31.70
N ASP A 68 -8.16 2.11 -32.98
CA ASP A 68 -7.00 1.74 -33.80
C ASP A 68 -5.71 2.38 -33.26
N GLY A 69 -5.83 3.59 -32.73
CA GLY A 69 -4.74 4.30 -32.07
C GLY A 69 -4.34 3.69 -30.72
N ILE A 70 -5.26 3.04 -30.01
CA ILE A 70 -4.97 2.31 -28.77
C ILE A 70 -4.29 0.98 -29.07
N GLU A 71 -4.77 0.23 -30.07
CA GLU A 71 -4.17 -1.06 -30.47
C GLU A 71 -2.72 -0.89 -30.94
N ARG A 72 -2.45 0.11 -31.78
CA ARG A 72 -1.08 0.44 -32.19
C ARG A 72 -0.18 0.79 -31.01
N LEU A 73 -0.71 1.51 -30.02
CA LEU A 73 0.03 1.84 -28.81
C LEU A 73 0.27 0.58 -27.96
N ALA A 74 -0.70 -0.32 -27.84
CA ALA A 74 -0.58 -1.58 -27.14
C ALA A 74 0.52 -2.45 -27.77
N GLN A 75 0.55 -2.55 -29.11
CA GLN A 75 1.59 -3.29 -29.81
C GLN A 75 2.98 -2.67 -29.58
N SER A 76 3.11 -1.35 -29.66
CA SER A 76 4.35 -0.65 -29.34
C SER A 76 4.82 -0.88 -27.90
N ILE A 77 3.89 -0.89 -26.93
CA ILE A 77 4.18 -1.18 -25.52
C ILE A 77 4.63 -2.63 -25.34
N ARG A 78 4.08 -3.60 -26.09
CA ARG A 78 4.53 -5.00 -26.06
C ARG A 78 5.95 -5.15 -26.62
N ASP A 79 6.25 -4.48 -27.73
CA ASP A 79 7.54 -4.63 -28.43
C ASP A 79 8.67 -3.87 -27.72
N LYS A 80 8.42 -2.64 -27.26
CA LYS A 80 9.44 -1.72 -26.71
C LYS A 80 9.33 -1.49 -25.20
N GLY A 81 8.27 -1.99 -24.57
CA GLY A 81 7.94 -1.68 -23.18
C GLY A 81 7.29 -0.30 -23.01
N GLN A 82 6.84 -0.04 -21.78
CA GLN A 82 6.29 1.26 -21.41
C GLN A 82 7.43 2.27 -21.16
N LEU A 83 7.62 3.21 -22.08
CA LEU A 83 8.67 4.23 -21.98
C LEU A 83 8.35 5.34 -20.97
N SER A 84 7.07 5.63 -20.74
CA SER A 84 6.64 6.73 -19.86
C SER A 84 5.69 6.25 -18.77
N ALA A 85 6.02 6.58 -17.54
CA ALA A 85 5.19 6.27 -16.37
C ALA A 85 3.81 6.94 -16.45
N ILE A 86 2.81 6.28 -15.88
CA ILE A 86 1.45 6.79 -15.74
C ILE A 86 1.36 7.56 -14.43
N HIS A 87 0.78 8.76 -14.44
CA HIS A 87 0.63 9.56 -13.24
C HIS A 87 -0.65 9.16 -12.52
N VAL A 88 -0.48 8.72 -11.27
CA VAL A 88 -1.58 8.26 -10.42
C VAL A 88 -1.57 8.97 -9.07
N ARG A 89 -2.75 9.14 -8.48
CA ARG A 89 -2.95 9.65 -7.12
C ARG A 89 -3.63 8.59 -6.27
N TRP A 90 -3.22 8.43 -5.02
CA TRP A 90 -3.93 7.59 -4.07
C TRP A 90 -5.26 8.25 -3.65
N SER A 91 -6.35 7.49 -3.71
CA SER A 91 -7.65 7.90 -3.18
C SER A 91 -7.98 7.09 -1.93
N GLU A 92 -7.98 7.74 -0.77
CA GLU A 92 -8.34 7.09 0.50
C GLU A 92 -9.79 6.62 0.53
N SER A 93 -10.71 7.35 -0.13
CA SER A 93 -12.13 7.00 -0.15
C SER A 93 -12.43 5.72 -0.93
N GLN A 94 -11.65 5.42 -1.97
CA GLN A 94 -11.83 4.23 -2.80
C GLN A 94 -10.80 3.13 -2.52
N GLY A 95 -9.78 3.41 -1.69
CA GLY A 95 -8.66 2.48 -1.45
C GLY A 95 -7.92 2.09 -2.73
N LYS A 96 -7.90 2.98 -3.73
CA LYS A 96 -7.38 2.72 -5.09
C LYS A 96 -6.60 3.91 -5.62
N TRP A 97 -5.78 3.64 -6.64
CA TRP A 97 -5.01 4.64 -7.37
C TRP A 97 -5.83 5.20 -8.53
N LEU A 98 -6.08 6.50 -8.55
CA LEU A 98 -6.78 7.18 -9.63
C LEU A 98 -5.80 7.68 -10.69
N ILE A 99 -6.13 7.49 -11.96
CA ILE A 99 -5.33 8.00 -13.08
C ILE A 99 -5.56 9.50 -13.25
N ILE A 100 -4.50 10.29 -13.10
CA ILE A 100 -4.52 11.73 -13.36
C ILE A 100 -4.19 12.00 -14.84
N ALA A 101 -3.18 11.28 -15.37
CA ALA A 101 -2.74 11.43 -16.75
C ALA A 101 -2.16 10.11 -17.29
N GLY A 102 -2.41 9.85 -18.58
CA GLY A 102 -1.95 8.65 -19.26
C GLY A 102 -3.02 7.57 -19.47
N GLU A 103 -4.30 7.94 -19.49
CA GLU A 103 -5.43 7.01 -19.69
C GLU A 103 -5.27 6.11 -20.94
N ARG A 104 -4.80 6.67 -22.06
CA ARG A 104 -4.52 5.89 -23.29
C ARG A 104 -3.48 4.78 -23.07
N ARG A 105 -2.47 5.07 -22.25
CA ARG A 105 -1.41 4.12 -21.90
C ARG A 105 -1.90 3.05 -20.94
N TYR A 106 -2.81 3.40 -20.03
CA TYR A 106 -3.51 2.43 -19.19
C TYR A 106 -4.37 1.50 -20.04
N ARG A 107 -5.20 2.05 -20.93
CA ARG A 107 -6.06 1.26 -21.83
C ARG A 107 -5.29 0.36 -22.79
N ALA A 108 -4.10 0.77 -23.21
CA ALA A 108 -3.23 -0.05 -24.03
C ALA A 108 -2.51 -1.17 -23.24
N ALA A 109 -2.50 -1.09 -21.91
CA ALA A 109 -1.85 -2.06 -21.02
C ALA A 109 -2.83 -3.05 -20.35
N VAL A 110 -4.12 -2.71 -20.31
CA VAL A 110 -5.23 -3.61 -19.96
C VAL A 110 -5.52 -4.52 -21.14
#